data_AF-A0A2V9NB50-F1
#
_entry.id   AF-A0A2V9NB50-F1
#
_cell.length_a   1.000
_cell.length_b   1.000
_cell.length_c   1.000
_cell.angle_alpha   90.00
_cell.angle_beta   90.00
_cell.angle_gamma   90.00
#
_symmetry.space_group_name_H-M   'P 1'
#
loop_
_entity.id
_entity.type
_entity.pdbx_description
1 polymer ?
#
loop_
_entity_poly.entity_id
_entity_poly.type
_entity_poly.pdbx_seq_one_letter_code
_entity_poly.pdbx_strand_id
1 'polypeptide(L)' 'YGDYEPKPTDQYKVPEIVAEAANPTGWVQADPKQPLVFHAAGQSEPITLAPLNTILQERYAVYWKVNNKAT' A
#
# COMPACT_ATOMS: atom_id res chain seq x y z
N TYR A 1 0.18 32.48 6.49
CA TYR A 1 -0.44 31.19 6.14
C TYR A 1 -0.48 31.12 4.63
N GLY A 2 0.27 30.22 3.98
CA GLY A 2 0.42 30.28 2.52
C GLY A 2 1.13 29.11 1.84
N ASP A 3 2.45 28.97 1.98
CA ASP A 3 3.23 28.41 0.86
C ASP A 3 3.98 27.11 1.15
N TYR A 4 3.35 26.14 1.83
CA TYR A 4 3.94 24.79 1.91
C TYR A 4 3.37 23.89 0.81
N GLU A 5 3.76 24.16 -0.43
CA GLU A 5 3.69 23.13 -1.47
C GLU A 5 4.87 22.16 -1.25
N PRO A 6 4.63 20.83 -1.19
CA PRO A 6 5.72 19.88 -1.08
C PRO A 6 6.67 20.05 -2.26
N LYS A 7 7.96 20.29 -1.99
CA LYS A 7 8.96 20.36 -3.04
C LYS A 7 8.99 19.00 -3.76
N PRO A 8 9.23 18.92 -5.08
CA PRO A 8 9.23 17.65 -5.82
C PRO A 8 10.17 16.58 -5.24
N THR A 9 11.21 17.00 -4.52
CA THR A 9 12.17 16.15 -3.82
C THR A 9 11.62 15.51 -2.54
N ASP A 10 10.50 16.00 -2.00
CA ASP A 10 9.84 15.49 -0.80
C ASP A 10 8.74 14.45 -1.12
N GLN A 11 8.59 14.07 -2.41
CA GLN A 11 7.63 13.04 -2.80
C GLN A 11 8.15 11.66 -2.39
N TYR A 12 7.64 11.15 -1.28
CA TYR A 12 7.85 9.77 -0.89
C TYR A 12 7.09 8.86 -1.85
N LYS A 13 7.85 8.06 -2.61
CA LYS A 13 7.25 7.04 -3.47
C LYS A 13 6.51 6.03 -2.60
N VAL A 14 5.22 5.92 -2.86
CA VAL A 14 4.40 4.82 -2.36
C VAL A 14 4.79 3.56 -3.15
N PRO A 15 4.92 2.39 -2.52
CA PRO A 15 5.20 1.15 -3.24
C PRO A 15 4.18 0.90 -4.35
N GLU A 16 4.67 0.44 -5.50
CA GLU A 16 3.81 0.02 -6.59
C GLU A 16 3.17 -1.33 -6.25
N ILE A 17 1.86 -1.44 -6.50
CA ILE A 17 1.11 -2.68 -6.32
C ILE A 17 0.76 -3.24 -7.69
N VAL A 18 1.05 -4.52 -7.90
CA VAL A 18 0.71 -5.25 -9.12
C VAL A 18 -0.20 -6.43 -8.81
N ALA A 19 -1.21 -6.65 -9.65
CA ALA A 19 -2.12 -7.78 -9.54
C ALA A 19 -2.38 -8.41 -10.92
N GLU A 20 -2.83 -9.67 -10.92
CA GLU A 20 -3.34 -10.30 -12.14
C GLU A 20 -4.63 -9.58 -12.55
N ALA A 21 -4.79 -9.24 -13.83
CA ALA A 21 -6.00 -8.57 -14.31
C ALA A 21 -7.27 -9.40 -14.06
N ALA A 22 -7.14 -10.74 -14.08
CA ALA A 22 -8.22 -11.67 -13.78
C ALA A 22 -8.56 -11.76 -12.28
N ASN A 23 -7.68 -11.29 -11.39
CA ASN A 23 -7.88 -11.29 -9.95
C ASN A 23 -7.29 -10.02 -9.31
N PRO A 24 -7.97 -8.86 -9.47
CA PRO A 24 -7.45 -7.57 -9.05
C PRO A 24 -7.31 -7.40 -7.53
N THR A 25 -7.90 -8.28 -6.72
CA THR A 25 -7.76 -8.30 -5.25
C THR A 25 -6.79 -9.37 -4.77
N GLY A 26 -6.24 -10.20 -5.66
CA GLY A 26 -5.33 -11.30 -5.32
C GLY A 26 -3.99 -10.87 -4.74
N TRP A 27 -3.69 -9.57 -4.79
CA TRP A 27 -2.51 -8.99 -4.15
C TRP A 27 -2.69 -8.77 -2.64
N VAL A 28 -3.89 -8.92 -2.06
CA VAL A 28 -4.11 -8.77 -0.61
C VAL A 28 -4.46 -10.12 0.01
N GLN A 29 -3.75 -10.50 1.07
CA GLN A 29 -4.01 -11.72 1.83
C GLN A 29 -4.17 -11.41 3.32
N ALA A 30 -5.18 -12.01 3.95
CA ALA A 30 -5.38 -11.86 5.39
C ALA A 30 -4.27 -12.55 6.18
N ASP A 31 -3.83 -11.94 7.28
CA ASP A 31 -2.96 -12.59 8.24
C ASP A 31 -3.75 -13.71 8.96
N PRO A 32 -3.21 -14.94 9.06
CA PRO A 32 -3.93 -16.06 9.66
C PRO A 32 -4.04 -15.98 11.19
N LYS A 33 -3.25 -15.12 11.85
CA LYS A 33 -3.14 -15.02 13.30
C LYS A 33 -3.70 -13.70 13.85
N GLN A 34 -3.62 -12.64 13.06
CA GLN A 34 -3.97 -11.29 13.50
C GLN A 34 -5.24 -10.78 12.80
N PRO A 35 -6.29 -10.42 13.56
CA PRO A 35 -7.50 -9.90 12.96
C PRO A 35 -7.24 -8.53 12.31
N LEU A 36 -7.83 -8.31 11.14
CA LEU A 36 -7.76 -7.06 10.37
C LEU A 36 -6.34 -6.63 9.92
N VAL A 37 -5.38 -7.54 10.01
CA VAL A 37 -4.05 -7.38 9.43
C VAL A 37 -4.02 -8.13 8.10
N PHE A 38 -3.45 -7.50 7.08
CA PHE A 38 -3.27 -8.10 5.76
C PHE A 38 -1.85 -7.90 5.27
N HIS A 39 -1.44 -8.72 4.31
CA HIS A 39 -0.14 -8.66 3.66
C HIS A 39 -0.31 -8.55 2.16
N ALA A 40 0.56 -7.77 1.52
CA ALA A 40 0.60 -7.70 0.08
C ALA A 40 1.33 -8.93 -0.48
N ALA A 41 0.63 -9.73 -1.27
CA ALA A 41 1.12 -10.96 -1.87
C ALA A 41 1.69 -10.70 -3.26
N GLY A 42 2.84 -11.33 -3.56
CA GLY A 42 3.45 -11.29 -4.89
C GLY A 42 3.99 -9.93 -5.32
N GLN A 43 4.23 -9.02 -4.36
CA GLN A 43 4.87 -7.72 -4.58
C GLN A 43 6.39 -7.84 -4.42
N SER A 44 7.15 -6.89 -4.98
CA SER A 44 8.62 -6.86 -4.86
C SER A 44 9.09 -6.58 -3.43
N GLU A 45 8.29 -5.85 -2.66
CA GLU A 45 8.57 -5.51 -1.28
C GLU A 45 7.44 -6.02 -0.37
N PRO A 46 7.76 -6.54 0.83
CA PRO A 46 6.74 -6.93 1.79
C PRO A 46 6.01 -5.68 2.30
N ILE A 47 4.68 -5.69 2.21
CA ILE A 47 3.84 -4.59 2.70
C ILE A 47 2.80 -5.18 3.65
N THR A 48 2.72 -4.62 4.85
CA THR A 48 1.69 -4.94 5.84
C THR A 48 0.64 -3.85 5.86
N LEU A 49 -0.62 -4.24 5.80
CA LEU A 49 -1.79 -3.38 5.91
C LEU A 49 -2.40 -3.61 7.29
N ALA A 50 -2.48 -2.54 8.07
CA ALA A 50 -3.04 -2.55 9.41
C ALA A 50 -4.25 -1.58 9.49
N PRO A 51 -5.13 -1.74 10.48
CA PRO A 51 -6.21 -0.79 10.71
C PRO A 51 -5.66 0.63 10.88
N LEU A 52 -6.24 1.60 10.18
CA LEU A 52 -5.72 2.98 10.19
C LEU A 52 -5.63 3.58 11.60
N ASN A 53 -6.58 3.23 12.49
CA ASN A 53 -6.60 3.70 13.87
C ASN A 53 -5.47 3.13 14.75
N THR A 54 -4.68 2.19 14.25
CA THR A 54 -3.51 1.64 14.95
C THR A 54 -2.18 2.20 14.45
N ILE A 55 -2.18 2.98 13.35
CA ILE A 55 -0.97 3.56 12.77
C ILE A 55 -0.73 4.93 13.41
N LEU A 56 0.32 5.04 14.21
CA LEU A 56 0.64 6.26 14.97
C LEU A 56 2.02 6.77 14.58
N GLN A 57 2.13 8.07 14.28
CA GLN A 57 3.40 8.74 13.98
C GLN A 57 4.21 8.14 12.81
N GLU A 58 3.57 7.34 11.96
CA GLU A 58 4.14 6.75 10.76
C GLU A 58 3.49 7.32 9.50
N ARG A 59 4.19 7.27 8.38
CA ARG A 59 3.58 7.55 7.08
C ARG A 59 2.78 6.33 6.64
N TYR A 60 1.57 6.58 6.17
CA TYR A 60 0.69 5.55 5.64
C TYR A 60 0.11 6.00 4.30
N ALA A 61 -0.32 5.02 3.52
CA ALA A 61 -1.20 5.22 2.38
C ALA A 61 -2.51 4.47 2.64
N VAL A 62 -3.60 5.02 2.12
CA VAL A 62 -4.95 4.42 2.22
C VAL A 62 -5.42 3.97 0.84
N TYR A 63 -5.13 4.79 -0.17
CA TYR A 63 -5.48 4.51 -1.56
C TYR A 63 -4.22 4.18 -2.35
N TRP A 64 -4.27 3.06 -3.06
CA TRP A 64 -3.25 2.63 -3.99
C TRP A 64 -3.83 2.47 -5.38
N LYS A 65 -3.06 2.89 -6.37
CA LYS A 65 -3.27 2.45 -7.74
C LYS A 65 -2.71 1.03 -7.87
N VAL A 66 -3.57 0.09 -8.25
CA VAL A 66 -3.16 -1.29 -8.56
C VAL A 66 -2.94 -1.38 -10.06
N ASN A 67 -1.72 -1.75 -10.46
CA ASN A 67 -1.35 -1.96 -11.85
C ASN A 67 -1.56 -3.43 -12.23
N ASN A 68 -1.82 -3.68 -13.51
CA ASN A 68 -1.82 -5.04 -14.03
C ASN A 68 -0.38 -5.54 -14.13
N LYS A 69 -0.13 -6.78 -13.73
CA LYS A 69 1.13 -7.45 -14.07
C LYS A 69 1.28 -7.50 -15.59
N ALA A 70 2.43 -7.07 -16.07
CA ALA A 70 2.82 -7.30 -17.46
C ALA A 70 3.03 -8.80 -17.66
N THR A 71 2.37 -9.35 -18.68
CA THR A 71 2.51 -10.75 -19.11
C THR A 71 3.92 -11.06 -19.56
#